data_AF-A0A2W4RQS2-F1
#
_entry.id   AF-A0A2W4RQS2-F1
#
_cell.length_a   1.000
_cell.length_b   1.000
_cell.length_c   1.000
_cell.angle_alpha   90.00
_cell.angle_beta   90.00
_cell.angle_gamma   90.00
#
_symmetry.space_group_name_H-M   'P 1'
#
loop_
_entity.id
_entity.type
_entity.pdbx_description
1 polymer ?
#
loop_
_entity_poly.entity_id
_entity_poly.type
_entity_poly.pdbx_seq_one_letter_code
_entity_poly.pdbx_strand_id
1 'polypeptide(L)'
;MSKGEPSSPNAKPGDDAPCNIIVTACPVANTYATQSEAAKSALNQANPTSISQNTEYGGLIYRNANGRYGYTAPSAGSGTGFDPSSVSVPPGTTLVGDYHTHGDYSTADAQGNPVRTADPSQDAFDSNHFSTTDLRGIENDAADKPGYRGYLGTPSGTFLQYNPNTRTVSNL
;
A
#
# COMPACT_ATOMS: atom_id res chain seq x y z
N MET A 1 -8.97 -48.33 -29.91
CA MET A 1 -8.19 -47.37 -30.72
C MET A 1 -7.68 -46.27 -29.79
N SER A 2 -6.50 -45.69 -30.07
CA SER A 2 -5.86 -44.57 -29.33
C SER A 2 -6.64 -43.26 -29.57
N LYS A 3 -6.63 -42.14 -28.81
CA LYS A 3 -5.92 -41.61 -27.60
C LYS A 3 -7.00 -40.97 -26.66
N GLY A 4 -6.76 -40.37 -25.48
CA GLY A 4 -5.57 -40.04 -24.68
C GLY A 4 -5.95 -39.22 -23.42
N GLU A 5 -4.95 -38.69 -22.70
CA GLU A 5 -5.06 -37.86 -21.46
C GLU A 5 -4.40 -36.46 -21.66
N PRO A 6 -4.43 -35.46 -20.71
CA PRO A 6 -4.67 -35.59 -19.27
C PRO A 6 -5.61 -34.57 -18.56
N SER A 7 -5.81 -34.87 -17.27
CA SER A 7 -6.45 -34.12 -16.18
C SER A 7 -5.96 -32.68 -15.91
N SER A 8 -6.77 -31.91 -15.18
CA SER A 8 -6.28 -30.82 -14.30
C SER A 8 -7.11 -30.73 -13.00
N PRO A 9 -6.55 -31.15 -11.84
CA PRO A 9 -7.19 -31.00 -10.53
C PRO A 9 -6.51 -29.95 -9.63
N ASN A 10 -7.27 -29.44 -8.65
CA ASN A 10 -6.87 -28.61 -7.51
C ASN A 10 -6.45 -27.14 -7.78
N ALA A 11 -7.39 -26.23 -7.54
CA ALA A 11 -7.11 -25.06 -6.71
C ALA A 11 -7.72 -25.32 -5.33
N LYS A 12 -6.90 -25.25 -4.26
CA LYS A 12 -7.36 -25.43 -2.87
C LYS A 12 -7.30 -24.08 -2.15
N PRO A 13 -8.36 -23.63 -1.45
CA PRO A 13 -8.32 -22.39 -0.70
C PRO A 13 -7.65 -22.55 0.67
N GLY A 14 -6.91 -21.53 1.09
CA GLY A 14 -6.41 -21.36 2.46
C GLY A 14 -4.88 -21.34 2.58
N ASP A 15 -4.30 -20.14 2.52
CA ASP A 15 -2.95 -19.80 3.05
C ASP A 15 -2.98 -18.40 3.75
N ASP A 16 -4.15 -17.97 4.23
CA ASP A 16 -4.37 -16.66 4.91
C ASP A 16 -3.91 -16.68 6.38
N ALA A 17 -2.64 -17.01 6.64
CA ALA A 17 -2.05 -16.94 7.96
C ALA A 17 -1.53 -15.49 8.25
N PRO A 18 -1.89 -14.86 9.39
CA PRO A 18 -1.38 -13.53 9.71
C PRO A 18 0.13 -13.57 10.01
N CYS A 19 0.87 -12.63 9.42
CA CYS A 19 2.31 -12.50 9.56
C CYS A 19 2.71 -12.25 11.03
N ASN A 20 3.59 -13.09 11.58
CA ASN A 20 4.03 -13.02 12.98
C ASN A 20 5.39 -12.31 13.09
N ILE A 21 5.55 -11.45 14.11
CA ILE A 21 6.44 -10.27 14.09
C ILE A 21 7.95 -10.54 14.28
N ILE A 22 8.40 -11.80 14.35
CA ILE A 22 9.78 -12.12 14.79
C ILE A 22 10.55 -12.97 13.77
N VAL A 23 11.64 -12.37 13.25
CA VAL A 23 12.69 -12.90 12.35
C VAL A 23 12.33 -13.00 10.84
N THR A 24 12.94 -12.10 10.07
CA THR A 24 13.26 -12.21 8.62
C THR A 24 12.11 -12.50 7.64
N ALA A 25 11.53 -11.42 7.10
CA ALA A 25 10.78 -11.35 5.85
C ALA A 25 9.68 -12.43 5.64
N CYS A 26 8.43 -12.11 6.01
CA CYS A 26 7.26 -12.85 5.52
C CYS A 26 7.31 -12.95 3.98
N PRO A 27 7.23 -14.15 3.38
CA PRO A 27 7.38 -14.35 1.94
C PRO A 27 6.09 -14.00 1.16
N VAL A 28 5.58 -12.78 1.36
CA VAL A 28 4.62 -12.11 0.45
C VAL A 28 5.34 -11.48 -0.75
N ALA A 29 6.66 -11.60 -0.80
CA ALA A 29 7.48 -11.17 -1.92
C ALA A 29 7.22 -12.02 -3.17
N ASN A 30 6.74 -11.37 -4.23
CA ASN A 30 6.77 -11.84 -5.63
C ASN A 30 5.67 -12.82 -6.11
N THR A 31 4.46 -12.76 -5.56
CA THR A 31 3.34 -13.63 -5.99
C THR A 31 2.38 -12.97 -6.96
N TYR A 32 2.09 -11.67 -6.78
CA TYR A 32 1.01 -10.95 -7.47
C TYR A 32 1.28 -10.71 -8.97
N ALA A 33 0.24 -10.86 -9.79
CA ALA A 33 0.33 -10.69 -11.24
C ALA A 33 0.40 -9.21 -11.66
N THR A 34 -0.18 -8.33 -10.86
CA THR A 34 -0.19 -6.87 -11.03
C THR A 34 0.29 -6.17 -9.77
N GLN A 35 0.78 -4.93 -9.93
CA GLN A 35 1.22 -4.11 -8.80
C GLN A 35 0.03 -3.60 -7.97
N SER A 36 -1.15 -3.45 -8.60
CA SER A 36 -2.41 -3.08 -7.95
C SER A 36 -2.89 -4.16 -6.97
N GLU A 37 -2.76 -5.45 -7.30
CA GLU A 37 -3.03 -6.55 -6.37
C GLU A 37 -2.06 -6.56 -5.19
N ALA A 38 -0.76 -6.32 -5.45
CA ALA A 38 0.26 -6.23 -4.40
C ALA A 38 -0.04 -5.07 -3.43
N ALA A 39 -0.36 -3.88 -3.97
CA ALA A 39 -0.75 -2.73 -3.17
C ALA A 39 -2.04 -2.97 -2.38
N LYS A 40 -3.07 -3.57 -3.00
CA LYS A 40 -4.32 -3.93 -2.32
C LYS A 40 -4.09 -4.90 -1.16
N SER A 41 -3.17 -5.85 -1.30
CA SER A 41 -2.78 -6.72 -0.20
C SER A 41 -2.00 -5.99 0.90
N ALA A 42 -1.11 -5.06 0.53
CA ALA A 42 -0.35 -4.26 1.48
C ALA A 42 -1.27 -3.35 2.32
N LEU A 43 -2.21 -2.66 1.65
CA LEU A 43 -3.21 -1.81 2.29
C LEU A 43 -4.19 -2.62 3.17
N ASN A 44 -4.61 -3.82 2.74
CA ASN A 44 -5.40 -4.71 3.61
C ASN A 44 -4.67 -5.11 4.90
N GLN A 45 -3.34 -5.21 4.88
CA GLN A 45 -2.52 -5.49 6.06
C GLN A 45 -2.31 -4.24 6.94
N ALA A 46 -2.04 -3.09 6.32
CA ALA A 46 -1.69 -1.85 7.02
C ALA A 46 -2.92 -1.11 7.60
N ASN A 47 -3.97 -0.95 6.80
CA ASN A 47 -5.06 -0.01 7.07
C ASN A 47 -5.83 -0.28 8.36
N PRO A 48 -6.16 -1.54 8.75
CA PRO A 48 -6.80 -1.81 10.04
C PRO A 48 -5.95 -1.35 11.23
N THR A 49 -4.63 -1.52 11.14
CA THR A 49 -3.69 -1.08 12.19
C THR A 49 -3.62 0.45 12.21
N SER A 50 -3.50 1.08 11.04
CA SER A 50 -3.44 2.53 10.87
C SER A 50 -4.64 3.25 11.49
N ILE A 51 -5.86 2.80 11.15
CA ILE A 51 -7.11 3.31 11.73
C ILE A 51 -7.14 3.03 13.24
N SER A 52 -6.73 1.84 13.69
CA SER A 52 -6.76 1.52 15.13
C SER A 52 -5.86 2.43 15.96
N GLN A 53 -4.68 2.80 15.44
CA GLN A 53 -3.66 3.61 16.13
C GLN A 53 -3.71 5.10 15.78
N ASN A 54 -4.61 5.53 14.88
CA ASN A 54 -4.62 6.88 14.31
C ASN A 54 -3.24 7.34 13.79
N THR A 55 -2.53 6.44 13.11
CA THR A 55 -1.13 6.61 12.72
C THR A 55 -0.94 6.11 11.30
N GLU A 56 -0.28 6.89 10.45
CA GLU A 56 0.01 6.47 9.08
C GLU A 56 0.98 5.29 9.04
N TYR A 57 0.76 4.34 8.14
CA TYR A 57 1.67 3.25 7.81
C TYR A 57 1.94 3.24 6.32
N GLY A 58 3.14 2.85 5.90
CA GLY A 58 3.46 2.74 4.48
C GLY A 58 4.60 1.78 4.16
N GLY A 59 4.91 1.71 2.87
CA GLY A 59 5.96 0.87 2.34
C GLY A 59 6.07 1.01 0.82
N LEU A 60 6.81 0.09 0.21
CA LEU A 60 7.16 0.14 -1.20
C LEU A 60 6.58 -1.08 -1.95
N ILE A 61 6.17 -0.85 -3.20
CA ILE A 61 5.78 -1.88 -4.17
C ILE A 61 6.94 -2.14 -5.12
N TYR A 62 7.32 -3.40 -5.29
CA TYR A 62 8.42 -3.79 -6.17
C TYR A 62 8.03 -4.90 -7.15
N ARG A 63 8.81 -5.00 -8.22
CA ARG A 63 8.69 -6.01 -9.28
C ARG A 63 9.98 -6.82 -9.38
N ASN A 64 9.88 -8.15 -9.48
CA ASN A 64 11.06 -9.01 -9.66
C ASN A 64 11.40 -9.30 -11.13
N ALA A 65 12.52 -9.99 -11.34
CA ALA A 65 12.98 -10.43 -12.67
C ALA A 65 11.97 -11.34 -13.41
N ASN A 66 11.13 -12.09 -12.69
CA ASN A 66 10.06 -12.92 -13.26
C ASN A 66 8.78 -12.11 -13.60
N GLY A 67 8.84 -10.78 -13.46
CA GLY A 67 7.76 -9.86 -13.77
C GLY A 67 6.60 -9.83 -12.75
N ARG A 68 6.72 -10.57 -11.63
CA ARG A 68 5.77 -10.59 -10.52
C ARG A 68 6.00 -9.43 -9.57
N TYR A 69 4.96 -9.07 -8.82
CA TYR A 69 4.97 -7.95 -7.88
C TYR A 69 4.96 -8.45 -6.42
N GLY A 70 5.44 -7.60 -5.53
CA GLY A 70 5.41 -7.77 -4.08
C GLY A 70 5.48 -6.41 -3.38
N TYR A 71 5.39 -6.42 -2.05
CA TYR A 71 5.46 -5.21 -1.23
C TYR A 71 6.41 -5.41 -0.05
N THR A 72 6.94 -4.32 0.51
CA THR A 72 7.67 -4.34 1.78
C THR A 72 6.67 -4.36 2.93
N ALA A 73 7.03 -4.95 4.08
CA ALA A 73 6.17 -4.92 5.26
C ALA A 73 5.79 -3.47 5.65
N PRO A 74 4.56 -3.23 6.15
CA PRO A 74 4.16 -1.89 6.58
C PRO A 74 5.04 -1.38 7.73
N SER A 75 5.59 -0.19 7.53
CA SER A 75 6.35 0.56 8.53
C SER A 75 5.51 1.74 9.01
N ALA A 76 5.51 2.01 10.31
CA ALA A 76 4.84 3.19 10.85
C ALA A 76 5.53 4.47 10.36
N GLY A 77 4.73 5.45 9.93
CA GLY A 77 5.18 6.82 9.68
C GLY A 77 5.45 7.57 10.99
N SER A 78 5.81 8.85 10.86
CA SER A 78 6.13 9.73 11.99
C SER A 78 5.31 11.01 11.94
N GLY A 79 4.43 11.22 12.92
CA GLY A 79 3.71 12.48 13.16
C GLY A 79 2.69 12.87 12.10
N THR A 80 3.17 13.22 10.90
CA THR A 80 2.40 13.80 9.79
C THR A 80 2.53 13.03 8.47
N GLY A 81 3.11 11.83 8.48
CA GLY A 81 3.19 10.97 7.29
C GLY A 81 4.27 9.90 7.34
N PHE A 82 4.31 9.06 6.31
CA PHE A 82 5.33 8.06 6.02
C PHE A 82 6.35 8.61 5.00
N ASP A 83 7.63 8.25 5.17
CA ASP A 83 8.71 8.58 4.25
C ASP A 83 9.11 7.32 3.45
N PRO A 84 8.78 7.21 2.15
CA PRO A 84 9.17 6.09 1.31
C PRO A 84 10.67 5.84 1.24
N SER A 85 11.51 6.87 1.43
CA SER A 85 12.97 6.75 1.40
C SER A 85 13.55 6.07 2.65
N SER A 86 12.76 5.96 3.73
CA SER A 86 13.14 5.23 4.95
C SER A 86 13.15 3.70 4.79
N VAL A 87 12.60 3.18 3.68
CA VAL A 87 12.45 1.75 3.40
C VAL A 87 13.20 1.39 2.10
N SER A 88 13.74 0.17 2.03
CA SER A 88 14.41 -0.36 0.83
C SER A 88 13.69 -1.59 0.26
N VAL A 89 13.53 -1.64 -1.06
CA VAL A 89 13.05 -2.85 -1.76
C VAL A 89 14.12 -3.96 -1.73
N PRO A 90 13.75 -5.26 -1.84
CA PRO A 90 14.71 -6.35 -1.85
C PRO A 90 15.73 -6.27 -3.00
N PRO A 91 17.00 -6.67 -2.80
CA PRO A 91 18.01 -6.69 -3.85
C PRO A 91 17.56 -7.48 -5.09
N GLY A 92 17.87 -6.96 -6.28
CA GLY A 92 17.46 -7.58 -7.56
C GLY A 92 15.99 -7.37 -7.94
N THR A 93 15.26 -6.49 -7.23
CA THR A 93 13.92 -6.04 -7.61
C THR A 93 13.95 -4.58 -8.09
N THR A 94 12.93 -4.20 -8.86
CA THR A 94 12.68 -2.82 -9.31
C THR A 94 11.60 -2.20 -8.46
N LEU A 95 11.86 -1.02 -7.88
CA LEU A 95 10.85 -0.19 -7.22
C LEU A 95 9.86 0.36 -8.27
N VAL A 96 8.56 0.09 -8.09
CA VAL A 96 7.48 0.44 -9.04
C VAL A 96 6.29 1.16 -8.38
N GLY A 97 6.40 1.52 -7.11
CA GLY A 97 5.40 2.32 -6.40
C GLY A 97 5.65 2.41 -4.91
N ASP A 98 4.88 3.25 -4.24
CA ASP A 98 4.74 3.31 -2.78
C ASP A 98 3.30 3.01 -2.39
N TYR A 99 3.08 2.70 -1.13
CA TYR A 99 1.76 2.74 -0.53
C TYR A 99 1.84 3.40 0.85
N HIS A 100 0.78 4.09 1.24
CA HIS A 100 0.58 4.59 2.60
C HIS A 100 -0.90 4.49 3.00
N THR A 101 -1.20 4.74 4.26
CA THR A 101 -2.56 4.72 4.81
C THR A 101 -2.80 5.94 5.68
N HIS A 102 -3.91 6.64 5.44
CA HIS A 102 -4.34 7.65 6.40
C HIS A 102 -4.85 6.97 7.68
N GLY A 103 -4.69 7.69 8.81
CA GLY A 103 -5.21 7.27 10.11
C GLY A 103 -6.75 7.30 10.15
N ASP A 104 -7.30 7.34 11.36
CA ASP A 104 -8.73 7.57 11.52
C ASP A 104 -9.06 9.07 11.33
N TYR A 105 -10.34 9.38 11.11
CA TYR A 105 -10.83 10.74 10.99
C TYR A 105 -10.34 11.60 12.17
N SER A 106 -9.78 12.76 11.85
CA SER A 106 -9.06 13.59 12.81
C SER A 106 -9.26 15.08 12.53
N THR A 107 -9.11 15.90 13.57
CA THR A 107 -8.99 17.36 13.47
C THR A 107 -7.60 17.81 13.90
N ALA A 108 -7.23 19.07 13.69
CA ALA A 108 -5.95 19.61 14.11
C ALA A 108 -6.02 20.23 15.52
N ASP A 109 -5.02 19.96 16.38
CA ASP A 109 -4.79 20.78 17.57
C ASP A 109 -4.19 22.16 17.21
N ALA A 110 -3.91 22.98 18.23
CA ALA A 110 -3.33 24.31 18.04
C ALA A 110 -1.90 24.31 17.50
N GLN A 111 -1.24 23.15 17.42
CA GLN A 111 0.09 22.93 16.88
C GLN A 111 0.05 22.23 15.49
N GLY A 112 -1.14 21.84 15.03
CA GLY A 112 -1.33 21.11 13.76
C GLY A 112 -1.27 19.59 13.87
N ASN A 113 -1.16 19.01 15.08
CA ASN A 113 -1.13 17.55 15.24
C ASN A 113 -2.54 16.95 15.08
N PRO A 114 -2.66 15.73 14.54
CA PRO A 114 -3.94 15.05 14.41
C PRO A 114 -4.51 14.61 15.77
N VAL A 115 -5.72 15.08 16.07
CA VAL A 115 -6.57 14.68 17.19
C VAL A 115 -7.73 13.86 16.64
N ARG A 116 -7.76 12.57 16.97
CA ARG A 116 -8.78 11.62 16.50
C ARG A 116 -10.20 12.08 16.86
N THR A 117 -11.06 12.20 15.85
CA THR A 117 -12.51 12.41 16.01
C THR A 117 -13.28 11.11 15.82
N ALA A 118 -12.77 10.16 15.02
CA ALA A 118 -13.46 8.94 14.59
C ALA A 118 -14.82 9.22 13.88
N ASP A 119 -14.99 10.43 13.37
CA ASP A 119 -16.22 10.93 12.75
C ASP A 119 -15.87 11.62 11.41
N PRO A 120 -16.31 11.08 10.26
CA PRO A 120 -16.02 11.67 8.96
C PRO A 120 -16.63 13.06 8.76
N SER A 121 -17.63 13.46 9.55
CA SER A 121 -18.20 14.81 9.51
C SER A 121 -17.34 15.85 10.27
N GLN A 122 -16.34 15.39 11.02
CA GLN A 122 -15.40 16.21 11.79
C GLN A 122 -13.94 15.99 11.34
N ASP A 123 -13.74 15.48 10.11
CA ASP A 123 -12.42 15.29 9.52
C ASP A 123 -11.90 16.60 8.89
N ALA A 124 -10.80 17.12 9.43
CA ALA A 124 -10.16 18.34 8.93
C ALA A 124 -9.10 18.08 7.86
N PHE A 125 -8.69 16.82 7.66
CA PHE A 125 -7.58 16.45 6.78
C PHE A 125 -8.02 15.92 5.41
N ASP A 126 -9.32 15.73 5.18
CA ASP A 126 -9.89 15.04 4.00
C ASP A 126 -9.26 13.65 3.80
N SER A 127 -9.22 12.88 4.90
CA SER A 127 -8.50 11.62 5.06
C SER A 127 -8.91 10.52 4.06
N ASN A 128 -10.03 10.70 3.34
CA ASN A 128 -10.50 9.80 2.29
C ASN A 128 -9.90 10.07 0.90
N HIS A 129 -9.08 11.10 0.72
CA HIS A 129 -8.44 11.46 -0.55
C HIS A 129 -6.93 11.66 -0.36
N PHE A 130 -6.17 11.60 -1.45
CA PHE A 130 -4.76 12.01 -1.42
C PHE A 130 -4.67 13.52 -1.18
N SER A 131 -3.85 13.92 -0.21
CA SER A 131 -3.44 15.30 0.01
C SER A 131 -2.55 15.81 -1.13
N THR A 132 -2.44 17.14 -1.25
CA THR A 132 -1.52 17.76 -2.22
C THR A 132 -0.05 17.45 -1.95
N THR A 133 0.30 17.11 -0.71
CA THR A 133 1.65 16.67 -0.32
C THR A 133 1.92 15.27 -0.87
N ASP A 134 0.99 14.34 -0.71
CA ASP A 134 1.15 12.93 -1.11
C ASP A 134 1.30 12.85 -2.63
N LEU A 135 0.40 13.53 -3.37
CA LEU A 135 0.46 13.58 -4.84
C LEU A 135 1.81 14.13 -5.32
N ARG A 136 2.34 15.17 -4.67
CA ARG A 136 3.65 15.74 -5.00
C ARG A 136 4.81 14.82 -4.59
N GLY A 137 4.71 14.11 -3.47
CA GLY A 137 5.68 13.09 -3.04
C GLY A 137 5.79 11.99 -4.09
N ILE A 138 4.65 11.39 -4.44
CA ILE A 138 4.53 10.35 -5.47
C ILE A 138 5.04 10.85 -6.83
N GLU A 139 4.79 12.10 -7.23
CA GLU A 139 5.36 12.69 -8.45
C GLU A 139 6.89 12.79 -8.40
N ASN A 140 7.48 13.19 -7.27
CA ASN A 140 8.94 13.24 -7.11
C ASN A 140 9.55 11.84 -7.14
N ASP A 141 8.96 10.88 -6.43
CA ASP A 141 9.42 9.50 -6.40
C ASP A 141 9.27 8.80 -7.75
N ALA A 142 8.30 9.20 -8.56
CA ALA A 142 8.09 8.68 -9.91
C ALA A 142 9.07 9.22 -10.98
N ALA A 143 9.81 10.30 -10.72
CA ALA A 143 10.48 11.12 -11.75
C ALA A 143 11.29 10.31 -12.78
N ASP A 144 12.09 9.34 -12.33
CA ASP A 144 12.91 8.45 -13.17
C ASP A 144 12.42 6.99 -13.19
N LYS A 145 11.16 6.74 -12.77
CA LYS A 145 10.60 5.40 -12.54
C LYS A 145 9.36 5.17 -13.43
N PRO A 146 9.52 4.79 -14.71
CA PRO A 146 8.38 4.61 -15.62
C PRO A 146 7.44 3.51 -15.12
N GLY A 147 6.16 3.84 -14.96
CA GLY A 147 5.13 2.94 -14.45
C GLY A 147 4.87 3.04 -12.94
N TYR A 148 5.59 3.92 -12.23
CA TYR A 148 5.38 4.19 -10.81
C TYR A 148 3.94 4.60 -10.49
N ARG A 149 3.40 4.16 -9.35
CA ARG A 149 2.10 4.55 -8.81
C ARG A 149 2.21 4.70 -7.30
N GLY A 150 1.48 5.66 -6.74
CA GLY A 150 1.22 5.71 -5.30
C GLY A 150 -0.13 5.08 -4.98
N TYR A 151 -0.25 4.52 -3.78
CA TYR A 151 -1.46 3.83 -3.32
C TYR A 151 -1.84 4.32 -1.91
N LEU A 152 -3.12 4.59 -1.68
CA LEU A 152 -3.63 5.10 -0.42
C LEU A 152 -4.72 4.19 0.15
N GLY A 153 -4.59 3.81 1.41
CA GLY A 153 -5.68 3.25 2.22
C GLY A 153 -6.32 4.32 3.09
N THR A 154 -7.66 4.34 3.14
CA THR A 154 -8.41 5.41 3.84
C THR A 154 -9.19 4.88 5.04
N PRO A 155 -9.57 5.75 5.99
CA PRO A 155 -10.45 5.39 7.11
C PRO A 155 -11.85 4.90 6.71
N SER A 156 -12.35 5.22 5.51
CA SER A 156 -13.59 4.59 5.00
C SER A 156 -13.42 3.13 4.57
N GLY A 157 -12.18 2.60 4.58
CA GLY A 157 -11.85 1.29 4.03
C GLY A 157 -11.77 1.26 2.50
N THR A 158 -11.80 2.43 1.84
CA THR A 158 -11.63 2.55 0.39
C THR A 158 -10.14 2.62 0.06
N PHE A 159 -9.70 1.96 -1.01
CA PHE A 159 -8.33 2.07 -1.50
C PHE A 159 -8.28 2.84 -2.82
N LEU A 160 -7.31 3.74 -2.92
CA LEU A 160 -7.08 4.59 -4.08
C LEU A 160 -5.71 4.31 -4.71
N GLN A 161 -5.60 4.58 -6.00
CA GLN A 161 -4.36 4.61 -6.77
C GLN A 161 -4.19 5.98 -7.40
N TYR A 162 -2.98 6.52 -7.34
CA TYR A 162 -2.57 7.69 -8.12
C TYR A 162 -1.62 7.29 -9.25
N ASN A 163 -1.88 7.81 -10.45
CA ASN A 163 -1.01 7.67 -11.62
C ASN A 163 -0.34 9.01 -11.95
N PRO A 164 0.95 9.22 -11.58
CA PRO A 164 1.67 10.47 -11.84
C PRO A 164 1.85 10.76 -13.34
N ASN A 165 1.88 9.74 -14.21
CA ASN A 165 2.02 9.95 -15.67
C ASN A 165 0.78 10.61 -16.30
N THR A 166 -0.42 10.35 -15.75
CA THR A 166 -1.69 10.90 -16.25
C THR A 166 -2.31 11.91 -15.29
N ARG A 167 -1.74 12.08 -14.09
CA ARG A 167 -2.26 12.87 -12.97
C ARG A 167 -3.71 12.51 -12.60
N THR A 168 -4.02 11.21 -12.59
CA THR A 168 -5.36 10.70 -12.29
C THR A 168 -5.36 9.87 -11.00
N VAL A 169 -6.29 10.17 -10.10
CA VAL A 169 -6.68 9.31 -8.98
C VAL A 169 -7.84 8.40 -9.40
N SER A 170 -7.84 7.15 -8.96
CA SER A 170 -8.95 6.19 -9.16
C SER A 170 -9.06 5.22 -7.98
N ASN A 171 -10.21 4.58 -7.81
CA ASN A 171 -10.34 3.43 -6.90
C ASN A 171 -9.45 2.25 -7.35
N LEU A 172 -9.10 1.38 -6.39
CA LEU A 172 -8.22 0.21 -6.54
C LEU A 172 -8.97 -1.13 -6.42
#